data_AF-A0AAQ4D4Y5-F1
#
_entry.id   AF-A0AAQ4D4Y5-F1
#
_cell.length_a   1.000
_cell.length_b   1.000
_cell.length_c   1.000
_cell.angle_alpha   90.00
_cell.angle_beta   90.00
_cell.angle_gamma   90.00
#
_symmetry.space_group_name_H-M   'P 1'
#
loop_
_entity.id
_entity.type
_entity.pdbx_description
1 polymer ?
#
loop_
_entity_poly.entity_id
_entity_poly.type
_entity_poly.pdbx_seq_one_letter_code
_entity_poly.pdbx_strand_id
1 'polypeptide(L)'
;MVRLETTSKPKTPFFKKLQRKVERVQGSIPPGPVQDEVFDRVERGGHVVLFDFNFQDAALSRRYSQRGQCSFRRAGQGLYVQDVSMMLRKSLNTALKRTIKTHLRRAFEMGLQVRPMQPYVFNASKCYLEEPEEAAAYRIEDMQGAFLSLVLGLTLSIAVFAAEFAVNRAGPKKQ
;
A
#
# COMPACT_ATOMS: atom_id res chain seq x y z
N MET A 1 12.20 -36.28 -5.62
CA MET A 1 11.49 -35.28 -4.80
C MET A 1 12.49 -34.16 -4.59
N VAL A 2 12.41 -33.07 -5.36
CA VAL A 2 13.28 -31.91 -5.09
C VAL A 2 12.51 -31.08 -4.07
N ARG A 3 12.87 -31.26 -2.80
CA ARG A 3 12.40 -30.44 -1.70
C ARG A 3 13.20 -29.15 -1.80
N LEU A 4 12.64 -28.13 -2.45
CA LEU A 4 13.10 -26.77 -2.23
C LEU A 4 12.66 -26.44 -0.80
N GLU A 5 13.62 -26.29 0.10
CA GLU A 5 13.38 -25.82 1.46
C GLU A 5 12.64 -24.50 1.39
N THR A 6 11.38 -24.52 1.80
CA THR A 6 10.54 -23.33 1.96
C THR A 6 10.93 -22.66 3.28
N THR A 7 11.95 -21.81 3.25
CA THR A 7 12.31 -20.94 4.37
C THR A 7 11.93 -19.49 4.09
N SER A 8 10.67 -19.23 3.74
CA SER A 8 10.08 -17.89 3.83
C SER A 8 8.98 -17.84 4.90
N LYS A 9 9.36 -18.09 6.16
CA LYS A 9 8.50 -17.69 7.28
C LYS A 9 8.46 -16.16 7.33
N PRO A 10 7.27 -15.51 7.37
CA PRO A 10 7.18 -14.07 7.53
C PRO A 10 7.67 -13.72 8.94
N LYS A 11 8.80 -13.00 9.04
CA LYS A 11 9.50 -12.77 10.31
C LYS A 11 8.96 -11.59 11.12
N THR A 12 8.04 -10.77 10.61
CA THR A 12 7.58 -9.58 11.34
C THR A 12 6.36 -9.86 12.23
N PRO A 13 6.36 -9.42 13.50
CA PRO A 13 5.21 -9.56 14.40
C PRO A 13 3.96 -8.85 13.87
N PHE A 14 4.14 -7.81 13.05
CA PHE A 14 3.07 -7.14 12.30
C PHE A 14 2.31 -8.10 11.37
N PHE A 15 3.01 -8.93 10.59
CA PHE A 15 2.37 -9.84 9.64
C PHE A 15 1.50 -10.89 10.35
N LYS A 16 1.97 -11.43 11.48
CA LYS A 16 1.17 -12.37 12.30
C LYS A 16 -0.10 -11.71 12.85
N LYS A 17 -0.03 -10.43 13.21
CA LYS A 17 -1.19 -9.64 13.65
C LYS A 17 -2.16 -9.39 12.50
N LEU A 18 -1.62 -9.11 11.31
CA LEU A 18 -2.41 -8.87 10.09
C LEU A 18 -3.14 -10.14 9.64
N GLN A 19 -2.46 -11.29 9.64
CA GLN A 19 -3.04 -12.58 9.25
C GLN A 19 -4.28 -12.97 10.08
N ARG A 20 -4.38 -12.50 11.34
CA ARG A 20 -5.55 -12.72 12.21
C ARG A 20 -6.73 -11.79 11.91
N LYS A 21 -6.49 -10.67 11.21
CA LYS A 21 -7.48 -9.66 10.87
C LYS A 21 -7.94 -9.71 9.41
N VAL A 22 -7.26 -10.48 8.56
CA VAL A 22 -7.58 -10.60 7.14
C VAL A 22 -8.71 -11.60 6.95
N GLU A 23 -9.81 -11.13 6.38
CA GLU A 23 -10.83 -12.02 5.80
C GLU A 23 -10.19 -12.78 4.64
N ARG A 24 -10.11 -14.10 4.77
CA ARG A 24 -9.56 -14.93 3.68
C ARG A 24 -10.62 -15.05 2.59
N VAL A 25 -10.41 -14.36 1.49
CA VAL A 25 -11.05 -14.77 0.25
C VAL A 25 -10.38 -16.08 -0.19
N GLN A 26 -11.11 -17.19 -0.14
CA GLN A 26 -10.56 -18.50 -0.51
C GLN A 26 -10.35 -18.57 -2.02
N GLY A 27 -9.17 -19.06 -2.42
CA GLY A 27 -8.83 -19.36 -3.81
C GLY A 27 -7.94 -18.31 -4.48
N SER A 28 -7.37 -18.67 -5.63
CA SER A 28 -6.87 -17.66 -6.55
C SER A 28 -8.08 -16.91 -7.09
N ILE A 29 -8.15 -15.59 -6.93
CA ILE A 29 -9.18 -14.79 -7.57
C ILE A 29 -8.68 -14.54 -9.00
N PRO A 30 -9.18 -15.26 -10.03
CA PRO A 30 -8.80 -14.96 -11.39
C PRO A 30 -9.27 -13.54 -11.77
N PRO A 31 -8.64 -12.93 -12.78
CA PRO A 31 -9.11 -11.65 -13.30
C PRO A 31 -10.58 -11.74 -13.70
N GLY A 32 -11.43 -10.88 -13.14
CA GLY A 32 -12.88 -10.97 -13.37
C GLY A 32 -13.71 -10.14 -12.40
N PRO A 33 -15.05 -10.33 -12.38
CA PRO A 33 -15.99 -9.51 -11.62
C PRO A 33 -15.74 -9.54 -10.11
N VAL A 34 -15.36 -10.70 -9.57
CA VAL A 34 -15.04 -10.86 -8.14
C VAL A 34 -13.80 -10.07 -7.76
N GLN A 35 -12.79 -10.04 -8.64
CA GLN A 35 -11.60 -9.23 -8.41
C GLN A 35 -11.94 -7.73 -8.42
N ASP A 36 -12.75 -7.31 -9.39
CA ASP A 36 -13.18 -5.91 -9.50
C ASP A 36 -13.98 -5.46 -8.28
N GLU A 37 -14.85 -6.31 -7.75
CA GLU A 37 -15.63 -6.01 -6.54
C GLU A 37 -14.71 -5.76 -5.32
N VAL A 38 -13.66 -6.56 -5.17
CA VAL A 38 -12.67 -6.36 -4.09
C VAL A 38 -11.95 -5.03 -4.27
N PHE A 39 -11.53 -4.69 -5.50
CA PHE A 39 -10.90 -3.40 -5.78
C PHE A 39 -11.87 -2.22 -5.61
N ASP A 40 -13.15 -2.38 -5.93
CA ASP A 40 -14.19 -1.37 -5.70
C ASP A 40 -14.43 -1.14 -4.18
N ARG A 41 -14.22 -2.14 -3.33
CA ARG A 41 -14.26 -1.97 -1.85
C ARG A 41 -13.04 -1.20 -1.33
N VAL A 42 -11.87 -1.41 -1.92
CA VAL A 42 -10.65 -0.66 -1.59
C VAL A 42 -10.78 0.80 -2.03
N GLU A 43 -11.32 1.04 -3.22
CA GLU A 43 -11.54 2.39 -3.77
C GLU A 43 -12.56 3.20 -2.97
N ARG A 44 -13.61 2.54 -2.44
CA ARG A 44 -14.56 3.13 -1.48
C ARG A 44 -13.96 3.48 -0.11
N GLY A 45 -12.72 3.06 0.15
CA GLY A 45 -12.05 3.26 1.42
C GLY A 45 -12.38 2.20 2.48
N GLY A 46 -11.56 2.15 3.53
CA GLY A 46 -11.75 1.27 4.68
C GLY A 46 -11.23 -0.17 4.51
N HIS A 47 -10.79 -0.56 3.30
CA HIS A 47 -10.27 -1.90 3.03
C HIS A 47 -8.84 -1.86 2.48
N VAL A 48 -8.04 -2.85 2.87
CA VAL A 48 -6.73 -3.13 2.29
C VAL A 48 -6.77 -4.53 1.72
N VAL A 49 -6.21 -4.69 0.53
CA VAL A 49 -6.15 -5.99 -0.14
C VAL A 49 -4.71 -6.48 -0.23
N LEU A 50 -4.54 -7.78 -0.06
CA LEU A 50 -3.26 -8.46 -0.21
C LEU A 50 -3.30 -9.32 -1.46
N PHE A 51 -2.52 -8.95 -2.47
CA PHE A 51 -2.40 -9.67 -3.73
C PHE A 51 -0.94 -9.78 -4.16
N ASP A 52 -0.67 -10.73 -5.06
CA ASP A 52 0.58 -10.75 -5.82
C ASP A 52 0.67 -9.51 -6.71
N PHE A 53 1.86 -8.92 -6.80
CA PHE A 53 2.07 -7.67 -7.52
C PHE A 53 1.69 -7.76 -9.00
N ASN A 54 1.96 -8.87 -9.67
CA ASN A 54 1.64 -9.00 -11.10
C ASN A 54 0.13 -9.07 -11.33
N PHE A 55 -0.58 -9.79 -10.47
CA PHE A 55 -2.04 -9.87 -10.53
C PHE A 55 -2.72 -8.54 -10.19
N GLN A 56 -2.16 -7.80 -9.23
CA GLN A 56 -2.60 -6.45 -8.92
C GLN A 56 -2.38 -5.51 -10.12
N ASP A 57 -1.18 -5.49 -10.68
CA ASP A 57 -0.85 -4.61 -11.81
C ASP A 57 -1.72 -4.94 -13.03
N ALA A 58 -1.94 -6.22 -13.33
CA ALA A 58 -2.83 -6.62 -14.41
C ALA A 58 -4.28 -6.14 -14.19
N ALA A 59 -4.80 -6.23 -12.97
CA ALA A 59 -6.14 -5.76 -12.64
C ALA A 59 -6.26 -4.24 -12.79
N LEU A 60 -5.27 -3.49 -12.28
CA LEU A 60 -5.25 -2.04 -12.36
C LEU A 60 -5.10 -1.55 -13.81
N SER A 61 -4.21 -2.17 -14.58
CA SER A 61 -4.03 -1.87 -16.01
C SER A 61 -5.32 -2.08 -16.80
N ARG A 62 -6.06 -3.17 -16.53
CA ARG A 62 -7.38 -3.42 -17.13
C ARG A 62 -8.38 -2.34 -16.73
N ARG A 63 -8.48 -2.02 -15.43
CA ARG A 63 -9.43 -1.01 -14.93
C ARG A 63 -9.14 0.37 -15.49
N TYR A 64 -7.87 0.77 -15.60
CA TYR A 64 -7.47 2.00 -16.28
C TYR A 64 -7.90 2.00 -17.75
N SER A 65 -7.67 0.89 -18.45
CA SER A 65 -8.05 0.77 -19.87
C SER A 65 -9.57 0.82 -20.09
N GLN A 66 -10.37 0.42 -19.11
CA GLN A 66 -11.84 0.44 -19.17
C GLN A 66 -12.45 1.77 -18.72
N ARG A 67 -11.96 2.34 -17.60
CA ARG A 67 -12.57 3.51 -16.93
C ARG A 67 -11.83 4.82 -17.24
N GLY A 68 -10.61 4.76 -17.76
CA GLY A 68 -9.74 5.91 -17.98
C GLY A 68 -9.11 6.51 -16.71
N GLN A 69 -9.59 6.13 -15.54
CA GLN A 69 -9.13 6.62 -14.23
C GLN A 69 -9.24 5.55 -13.14
N CYS A 70 -8.37 5.66 -12.14
CA CYS A 70 -8.27 4.79 -10.96
C CYS A 70 -7.29 5.43 -9.98
N SER A 71 -7.47 5.20 -8.68
CA SER A 71 -6.59 5.80 -7.67
C SER A 71 -6.35 4.83 -6.52
N PHE A 72 -5.15 4.25 -6.50
CA PHE A 72 -4.74 3.24 -5.52
C PHE A 72 -3.41 3.61 -4.90
N ARG A 73 -3.26 3.33 -3.61
CA ARG A 73 -1.97 3.34 -2.92
C ARG A 73 -1.48 1.91 -2.73
N ARG A 74 -0.21 1.68 -3.02
CA ARG A 74 0.45 0.40 -2.83
C ARG A 74 1.57 0.57 -1.83
N ALA A 75 1.62 -0.29 -0.82
CA ALA A 75 2.78 -0.34 0.06
C ALA A 75 4.01 -0.78 -0.75
N GLY A 76 5.12 -0.04 -0.65
CA GLY A 76 6.34 -0.33 -1.39
C GLY A 76 7.02 -1.66 -1.01
N GLN A 77 6.69 -2.24 0.14
CA GLN A 77 7.25 -3.52 0.59
C GLN A 77 6.29 -4.70 0.35
N GLY A 78 6.81 -5.74 -0.31
CA GLY A 78 6.16 -7.04 -0.39
C GLY A 78 6.20 -7.78 0.96
N LEU A 79 5.17 -8.55 1.27
CA LEU A 79 5.07 -9.25 2.55
C LEU A 79 5.91 -10.53 2.61
N TYR A 80 6.03 -11.23 1.48
CA TYR A 80 6.85 -12.42 1.32
C TYR A 80 7.10 -12.66 -0.18
N VAL A 81 8.17 -13.40 -0.47
CA VAL A 81 8.44 -13.91 -1.82
C VAL A 81 7.72 -15.25 -1.95
N GLN A 82 6.89 -15.37 -2.99
CA GLN A 82 6.19 -16.60 -3.32
C GLN A 82 6.76 -17.21 -4.59
N ASP A 83 7.34 -18.40 -4.48
CA ASP A 83 7.83 -19.13 -5.64
C ASP A 83 6.65 -19.77 -6.38
N VAL A 84 6.50 -19.43 -7.66
CA VAL A 84 5.56 -20.09 -8.57
C VAL A 84 6.28 -21.25 -9.24
N SER A 85 5.79 -22.47 -9.03
CA SER A 85 6.38 -23.69 -9.57
C SER A 85 5.40 -24.43 -10.47
N MET A 86 5.89 -24.90 -11.62
CA MET A 86 5.12 -25.80 -12.47
C MET A 86 5.15 -27.23 -11.91
N MET A 87 3.97 -27.76 -11.60
CA MET A 87 3.84 -29.14 -11.15
C MET A 87 3.72 -30.08 -12.36
N LEU A 88 4.56 -31.12 -12.38
CA LEU A 88 4.53 -32.16 -13.41
C LEU A 88 4.04 -33.47 -12.82
N ARG A 89 3.23 -34.21 -13.59
CA ARG A 89 2.72 -35.53 -13.17
C ARG A 89 3.88 -36.47 -12.82
N LYS A 90 3.75 -37.20 -11.71
CA LYS A 90 4.81 -38.10 -11.23
C LYS A 90 5.15 -39.19 -12.25
N SER A 91 4.17 -39.72 -12.98
CA SER A 91 4.35 -40.75 -14.01
C SER A 91 4.96 -40.24 -15.32
N LEU A 92 5.15 -38.92 -15.48
CA LEU A 92 5.72 -38.38 -16.72
C LEU A 92 7.16 -38.90 -16.91
N ASN A 93 7.50 -39.25 -18.15
CA ASN A 93 8.80 -39.78 -18.53
C ASN A 93 9.93 -38.86 -18.02
N THR A 94 10.94 -39.44 -17.38
CA THR A 94 12.10 -38.72 -16.81
C THR A 94 12.87 -37.91 -17.85
N ALA A 95 13.01 -38.41 -19.08
CA ALA A 95 13.66 -37.68 -20.18
C ALA A 95 12.85 -36.41 -20.52
N LEU A 96 11.54 -36.54 -20.66
CA LEU A 96 10.66 -35.39 -20.94
C LEU A 96 10.69 -34.36 -19.81
N LYS A 97 10.66 -34.80 -18.54
CA LYS A 97 10.82 -33.89 -17.39
C LYS A 97 12.11 -33.09 -17.45
N ARG A 98 13.23 -33.73 -17.82
CA ARG A 98 14.53 -33.05 -17.98
C ARG A 98 14.48 -32.04 -19.10
N THR A 99 13.94 -32.42 -20.26
CA THR A 99 13.78 -31.51 -21.41
C THR A 99 12.96 -30.28 -21.04
N ILE A 100 11.79 -30.46 -20.41
CA ILE A 100 10.94 -29.37 -19.93
C ILE A 100 11.71 -28.45 -18.97
N LYS A 101 12.42 -29.02 -17.99
CA LYS A 101 13.21 -28.24 -17.02
C LYS A 101 14.29 -27.41 -17.72
N THR A 102 14.98 -27.98 -18.70
CA THR A 102 16.03 -27.28 -19.47
C THR A 102 15.43 -26.14 -20.29
N HIS A 103 14.31 -26.35 -20.97
CA HIS A 103 13.66 -25.30 -21.76
C HIS A 103 13.13 -24.17 -20.88
N LEU A 104 12.47 -24.50 -19.76
CA LEU A 104 12.03 -23.49 -18.81
C LEU A 104 13.21 -22.66 -18.30
N ARG A 105 14.30 -23.32 -17.87
CA ARG A 105 15.49 -22.61 -17.39
C ARG A 105 16.03 -21.64 -18.45
N ARG A 106 16.16 -22.09 -19.70
CA ARG A 106 16.59 -21.22 -20.81
C ARG A 106 15.60 -20.07 -21.05
N ALA A 107 14.30 -20.32 -20.99
CA ALA A 107 13.29 -19.28 -21.14
C ALA A 107 13.42 -18.20 -20.05
N PHE A 108 13.68 -18.60 -18.80
CA PHE A 108 13.95 -17.68 -17.69
C PHE A 108 15.25 -16.89 -17.87
N GLU A 109 16.34 -17.57 -18.26
CA GLU A 109 17.64 -16.94 -18.53
C GLU A 109 17.57 -15.92 -19.67
N MET A 110 16.71 -16.16 -20.67
CA MET A 110 16.47 -15.24 -21.79
C MET A 110 15.42 -14.15 -21.50
N GLY A 111 14.82 -14.12 -20.30
CA GLY A 111 13.79 -13.13 -19.95
C GLY A 111 12.46 -13.29 -20.70
N LEU A 112 12.21 -14.45 -21.32
CA LEU A 112 11.00 -14.69 -22.12
C LEU A 112 9.71 -14.75 -21.29
N GLN A 113 9.81 -14.87 -19.97
CA GLN A 113 8.70 -14.79 -19.03
C GLN A 113 8.10 -13.39 -18.89
N VAL A 114 8.90 -12.34 -19.14
CA VAL A 114 8.48 -10.94 -18.88
C VAL A 114 7.75 -10.35 -20.07
N ARG A 115 8.20 -10.65 -21.29
CA ARG A 115 7.62 -10.09 -22.54
C ARG A 115 6.12 -10.32 -22.70
N PRO A 116 5.57 -11.52 -22.42
CA PRO A 116 4.14 -11.75 -22.56
C PRO A 116 3.32 -10.98 -21.52
N MET A 117 3.90 -10.62 -20.37
CA MET A 117 3.19 -9.91 -19.31
C MET A 117 3.12 -8.40 -19.52
N GLN A 118 4.10 -7.80 -20.21
CA GLN A 118 4.16 -6.36 -20.46
C GLN A 118 2.84 -5.72 -20.92
N PRO A 119 2.14 -6.23 -21.96
CA PRO A 119 0.90 -5.59 -22.42
C PRO A 119 -0.20 -5.60 -21.35
N TYR A 120 -0.16 -6.54 -20.40
CA TYR A 120 -1.17 -6.66 -19.36
C TYR A 120 -0.91 -5.73 -18.17
N VAL A 121 0.33 -5.31 -17.92
CA VAL A 121 0.69 -4.49 -16.74
C VAL A 121 1.05 -3.05 -17.07
N PHE A 122 1.22 -2.70 -18.34
CA PHE A 122 1.77 -1.40 -18.76
C PHE A 122 1.01 -0.17 -18.22
N ASN A 123 -0.32 -0.23 -18.13
CA ASN A 123 -1.12 0.90 -17.65
C ASN A 123 -1.32 0.91 -16.13
N ALA A 124 -0.81 -0.08 -15.39
CA ALA A 124 -1.02 -0.18 -13.95
C ALA A 124 -0.46 1.02 -13.19
N SER A 125 0.70 1.54 -13.63
CA SER A 125 1.37 2.68 -13.02
C SER A 125 0.50 3.93 -12.96
N LYS A 126 -0.40 4.11 -13.93
CA LYS A 126 -1.32 5.24 -14.01
C LYS A 126 -2.39 5.23 -12.91
N CYS A 127 -2.61 4.07 -12.27
CA CYS A 127 -3.50 3.96 -11.12
C CYS A 127 -2.81 4.24 -9.79
N TYR A 128 -1.47 4.26 -9.74
CA TYR A 128 -0.76 4.46 -8.48
C TYR A 128 -0.63 5.93 -8.17
N LEU A 129 -1.19 6.33 -7.03
CA LEU A 129 -0.89 7.63 -6.44
C LEU A 129 0.54 7.59 -5.94
N GLU A 130 1.34 8.58 -6.31
CA GLU A 130 2.64 8.82 -5.70
C GLU A 130 2.44 8.94 -4.19
N GLU A 131 3.30 8.26 -3.42
CA GLU A 131 3.37 8.55 -1.99
C GLU A 131 3.68 10.04 -1.87
N PRO A 132 2.94 10.81 -1.05
CA PRO A 132 3.34 12.18 -0.80
C PRO A 132 4.77 12.10 -0.29
N GLU A 133 5.73 12.65 -1.04
CA GLU A 133 7.08 12.84 -0.54
C GLU A 133 6.91 13.44 0.86
N GLU A 134 7.50 12.81 1.88
CA GLU A 134 7.45 13.31 3.25
C GLU A 134 8.08 14.72 3.38
N ALA A 135 8.62 15.25 2.27
CA ALA A 135 9.03 16.64 2.06
C ALA A 135 7.92 17.51 1.43
N ALA A 136 6.64 17.18 1.60
CA ALA A 136 5.55 18.08 1.26
C ALA A 136 5.78 19.41 2.01
N ALA A 137 6.07 20.48 1.25
CA ALA A 137 6.24 21.82 1.79
C ALA A 137 5.07 22.12 2.75
N TYR A 138 5.39 22.44 4.02
CA TYR A 138 4.41 22.65 5.07
C TYR A 138 3.28 23.55 4.58
N ARG A 139 2.05 23.05 4.62
CA ARG A 139 0.89 23.85 4.26
C ARG A 139 0.56 24.79 5.41
N ILE A 140 -0.07 25.92 5.09
CA ILE A 140 -0.57 26.86 6.10
C ILE A 140 -1.52 26.15 7.09
N GLU A 141 -2.22 25.12 6.62
CA GLU A 141 -3.07 24.22 7.42
C GLU A 141 -2.29 23.52 8.56
N ASP A 142 -1.04 23.14 8.32
CA ASP A 142 -0.19 22.48 9.32
C ASP A 142 0.35 23.47 10.37
N MET A 143 0.33 24.78 10.07
CA MET A 143 0.76 25.85 10.98
C MET A 143 -0.37 26.43 11.84
N GLN A 144 -1.59 25.91 11.73
CA GLN A 144 -2.74 26.41 12.51
C GLN A 144 -2.49 26.40 14.02
N GLY A 145 -1.77 25.39 14.53
CA GLY A 145 -1.38 25.31 15.94
C GLY A 145 -0.51 26.48 16.40
N ALA A 146 0.40 26.97 15.54
CA ALA A 146 1.27 28.10 15.84
C ALA A 146 0.51 29.44 15.80
N PHE A 147 -0.46 29.60 14.89
CA PHE A 147 -1.31 30.78 14.88
C PHE A 147 -2.25 30.82 16.09
N LEU A 148 -2.82 29.67 16.49
CA LEU A 148 -3.67 29.58 17.67
C LEU A 148 -2.90 29.90 18.96
N SER A 149 -1.67 29.42 19.10
CA SER A 149 -0.85 29.74 20.27
C SER A 149 -0.48 31.22 20.35
N LEU A 150 -0.23 31.86 19.19
CA LEU A 150 0.04 33.29 19.11
C LEU A 150 -1.18 34.14 19.50
N VAL A 151 -2.37 33.78 19.01
CA VAL A 151 -3.62 34.46 19.39
C VAL A 151 -3.93 34.29 20.87
N LEU A 152 -3.75 33.08 21.42
CA LEU A 152 -3.91 32.82 22.85
C LEU A 152 -2.93 33.64 23.69
N GLY A 153 -1.66 33.73 23.28
CA GLY A 153 -0.66 34.54 23.98
C GLY A 153 -1.00 36.03 24.00
N LEU A 154 -1.44 36.57 22.85
CA LEU A 154 -1.84 37.97 22.73
C LEU A 154 -3.08 38.30 23.57
N THR A 155 -4.11 37.45 23.51
CA THR A 155 -5.33 37.64 24.29
C THR A 155 -5.07 37.59 25.79
N LEU A 156 -4.23 36.66 26.25
CA LEU A 156 -3.78 36.60 27.65
C LEU A 156 -3.01 37.85 28.07
N SER A 157 -2.08 38.33 27.23
CA SER A 157 -1.31 39.54 27.51
C SER A 157 -2.21 40.78 27.66
N ILE A 158 -3.19 40.95 26.77
CA ILE A 158 -4.17 42.05 26.85
C ILE A 158 -5.01 41.94 28.13
N ALA A 159 -5.45 40.74 28.49
CA ALA A 159 -6.24 40.52 29.71
C ALA A 159 -5.44 40.85 30.98
N VAL A 160 -4.18 40.44 31.05
CA VAL A 160 -3.26 40.78 32.16
C VAL A 160 -3.07 42.29 32.26
N PHE A 161 -2.78 42.95 31.13
CA PHE A 161 -2.60 44.40 31.10
C PHE A 161 -3.87 45.15 31.56
N ALA A 162 -5.05 44.73 31.10
CA ALA A 162 -6.31 45.33 31.51
C ALA A 162 -6.59 45.11 33.01
N ALA A 163 -6.26 43.93 33.55
CA ALA A 163 -6.40 43.63 34.98
C ALA A 163 -5.45 44.50 35.82
N GLU A 164 -4.18 44.63 35.45
CA GLU A 164 -3.22 45.50 36.13
C GLU A 164 -3.67 46.97 36.08
N PHE A 165 -4.15 47.43 34.93
CA PHE A 165 -4.65 48.80 34.78
C PHE A 165 -5.88 49.07 35.66
N ALA A 166 -6.80 48.10 35.76
CA ALA A 166 -7.98 48.20 36.62
C ALA A 166 -7.61 48.21 38.12
N VAL A 167 -6.66 47.36 38.54
CA VAL A 167 -6.16 47.32 39.93
C VAL A 167 -5.42 48.62 40.28
N ASN A 168 -4.56 49.11 39.40
CA ASN A 168 -3.84 50.36 39.61
C ASN A 168 -4.75 51.58 39.65
N ARG A 169 -5.87 51.57 38.90
CA ARG A 169 -6.90 52.62 38.99
C ARG A 169 -7.79 52.52 40.22
N ALA A 170 -8.02 51.33 40.75
CA ALA A 170 -8.85 51.14 41.94
C ALA A 170 -8.20 51.74 43.20
N GLY A 171 -6.88 51.99 43.18
CA GLY A 171 -6.13 52.58 44.29
C GLY A 171 -6.11 51.69 45.53
N PRO A 172 -5.12 51.83 46.43
CA PRO A 172 -5.18 51.13 47.70
C PRO A 172 -6.41 51.63 48.47
N LYS A 173 -7.36 50.73 48.77
CA LYS A 173 -8.35 50.97 49.83
C LYS A 173 -7.55 51.15 51.13
N LYS A 174 -7.33 52.40 51.54
CA LYS A 174 -6.80 52.74 52.86
C LYS A 174 -7.69 52.06 53.90
N GLN A 175 -7.12 51.11 54.63
CA GLN A 175 -7.62 50.68 55.94
C GLN A 175 -7.42 51.81 56.95
#